data_AF-A0A271M7X1-F1
#
_entry.id   AF-A0A271M7X1-F1
#
_cell.length_a   1.000
_cell.length_b   1.000
_cell.length_c   1.000
_cell.angle_alpha   90.00
_cell.angle_beta   90.00
_cell.angle_gamma   90.00
#
_symmetry.space_group_name_H-M   'P 1'
#
loop_
_entity.id
_entity.type
_entity.pdbx_description
1 polymer ?
#
loop_
_entity_poly.entity_id
_entity_poly.type
_entity_poly.pdbx_seq_one_letter_code
_entity_poly.pdbx_strand_id
1 'polypeptide(L)'
;MKRLSVMVLSMMLLTGCGDSLYDESMKQAKLAMANGEFAKAKASFELALDEKPDDPEASGVYEQLVVYENVQKEIENGQWDEALTKVEALKKAQNIEKSLKQSFDELVNMAENGKENERVVSEKVETIKGLVSEKNYEAAQKLIDEMKQSEQLKVAYQLFSNEVDQMSSEIQSGIQQQAEAEKEVAVREAEAVKRKAENESRKVEYYSKLDQIEMGMADLEYIYEQGTTVEVREAESERYKRWDDALNEIYGVLKKQLPSNEMEQLRKAQRKWITYRDESAESAAASYEGGSWASVQYVSTQAELTKQRCYELVDRYMK
;
A
#
# COMPACT_ATOMS: atom_id res chain seq x y z
N MET A 1 15.95 -11.66 88.96
CA MET A 1 14.77 -11.38 89.82
C MET A 1 13.71 -10.73 88.95
N LYS A 2 12.86 -11.50 88.26
CA LYS A 2 11.43 -11.67 88.57
C LYS A 2 10.87 -10.64 89.55
N ARG A 3 9.94 -9.81 89.08
CA ARG A 3 8.74 -9.23 89.75
C ARG A 3 8.25 -8.07 88.88
N LEU A 4 6.96 -7.83 88.66
CA LEU A 4 5.75 -8.62 88.80
C LEU A 4 4.74 -7.74 88.04
N SER A 5 4.08 -8.29 87.02
CA SER A 5 2.95 -7.62 86.37
C SER A 5 1.85 -7.37 87.41
N VAL A 6 1.38 -6.13 87.52
CA VAL A 6 0.07 -5.82 88.10
C VAL A 6 -0.68 -4.97 87.08
N MET A 7 -1.44 -5.69 86.27
CA MET A 7 -2.43 -5.16 85.35
C MET A 7 -3.62 -4.71 86.20
N VAL A 8 -3.69 -3.42 86.53
CA VAL A 8 -4.92 -2.82 87.07
C VAL A 8 -5.83 -2.55 85.88
N LEU A 9 -6.71 -3.50 85.63
CA LEU A 9 -7.86 -3.35 84.75
C LEU A 9 -8.83 -2.35 85.41
N SER A 10 -8.59 -1.06 85.20
CA SER A 10 -9.54 -0.01 85.51
C SER A 10 -10.64 -0.04 84.46
N MET A 11 -11.71 -0.75 84.79
CA MET A 11 -12.97 -0.71 84.06
C MET A 11 -13.62 0.67 84.27
N MET A 12 -13.24 1.64 83.44
CA MET A 12 -14.03 2.85 83.23
C MET A 12 -15.14 2.53 82.25
N LEU A 13 -16.37 2.63 82.73
CA LEU A 13 -17.57 2.64 81.92
C LEU A 13 -17.55 3.86 81.01
N LEU A 14 -17.55 3.59 79.69
CA LEU A 14 -18.15 4.31 78.57
C LEU A 14 -18.57 5.77 78.82
N THR A 15 -17.85 6.71 78.17
CA THR A 15 -18.38 7.66 77.17
C THR A 15 -17.22 8.53 76.62
N GLY A 16 -17.10 8.66 75.29
CA GLY A 16 -16.34 9.77 74.68
C GLY A 16 -15.21 9.48 73.67
N CYS A 17 -15.21 8.39 72.89
CA CYS A 17 -14.30 8.27 71.72
C CYS A 17 -14.95 8.69 70.39
N GLY A 18 -16.27 8.51 70.23
CA GLY A 18 -16.97 8.80 68.98
C GLY A 18 -16.95 10.29 68.59
N ASP A 19 -17.08 11.20 69.57
CA ASP A 19 -16.96 12.63 69.28
C ASP A 19 -15.55 13.02 68.83
N SER A 20 -14.50 12.42 69.41
CA SER A 20 -13.12 12.72 69.03
C SER A 20 -12.75 12.21 67.62
N LEU A 21 -13.30 11.06 67.22
CA LEU A 21 -13.05 10.50 65.88
C LEU A 21 -13.86 11.25 64.82
N TYR A 22 -15.13 11.54 65.09
CA TYR A 22 -15.95 12.38 64.21
C TYR A 22 -15.29 13.75 63.97
N ASP A 23 -14.84 14.44 65.02
CA ASP A 23 -14.23 15.77 64.90
C ASP A 23 -12.94 15.73 64.06
N GLU A 24 -12.12 14.70 64.25
CA GLU A 24 -10.88 14.52 63.50
C GLU A 24 -11.15 14.16 62.03
N SER A 25 -12.10 13.25 61.76
CA SER A 25 -12.53 12.88 60.41
C SER A 25 -13.13 14.07 59.66
N MET A 26 -13.98 14.88 60.31
CA MET A 26 -14.53 16.10 59.73
C MET A 26 -13.45 17.14 59.42
N LYS A 27 -12.46 17.30 60.30
CA LYS A 27 -11.31 18.18 60.05
C LYS A 27 -10.48 17.71 58.87
N GLN A 28 -10.21 16.41 58.78
CA GLN A 28 -9.50 15.81 57.65
C GLN A 28 -10.28 15.98 56.34
N ALA A 29 -11.59 15.77 56.36
CA ALA A 29 -12.47 15.96 55.22
C ALA A 29 -12.43 17.40 54.71
N LYS A 30 -12.61 18.40 55.59
CA LYS A 30 -12.56 19.82 55.23
C LYS A 30 -11.18 20.24 54.70
N LEU A 31 -10.10 19.71 55.27
CA LEU A 31 -8.74 19.96 54.77
C LEU A 31 -8.53 19.35 53.37
N ALA A 32 -8.98 18.12 53.14
CA ALA A 32 -8.91 17.46 51.85
C ALA A 32 -9.74 18.21 50.79
N MET A 33 -10.95 18.68 51.13
CA MET A 33 -11.78 19.54 50.27
C MET A 33 -11.04 20.82 49.87
N ALA A 34 -10.45 21.52 50.86
CA ALA A 34 -9.69 22.74 50.60
C ALA A 34 -8.45 22.52 49.71
N ASN A 35 -7.88 21.31 49.72
CA ASN A 35 -6.76 20.91 48.89
C ASN A 35 -7.18 20.31 47.53
N GLY A 36 -8.49 20.19 47.24
CA GLY A 36 -9.00 19.53 46.03
C GLY A 36 -8.81 18.01 46.00
N GLU A 37 -8.51 17.38 47.14
CA GLU A 37 -8.29 15.95 47.27
C GLU A 37 -9.62 15.21 47.48
N PHE A 38 -10.52 15.31 46.50
CA PHE A 38 -11.93 14.89 46.64
C PHE A 38 -12.13 13.42 47.01
N ALA A 39 -11.28 12.51 46.50
CA ALA A 39 -11.34 11.10 46.90
C ALA A 39 -11.01 10.91 48.39
N LYS A 40 -10.02 11.63 48.92
CA LYS A 40 -9.66 11.59 50.35
C LYS A 40 -10.73 12.27 51.20
N ALA A 41 -11.28 13.39 50.73
CA ALA A 41 -12.39 14.07 51.38
C ALA A 41 -13.60 13.14 51.51
N LYS A 42 -13.96 12.44 50.43
CA LYS A 42 -15.08 11.49 50.40
C LYS A 42 -14.89 10.39 51.44
N ALA A 43 -13.72 9.75 51.46
CA ALA A 43 -13.40 8.72 52.46
C ALA A 43 -13.43 9.26 53.90
N SER A 44 -12.99 10.50 54.11
CA SER A 44 -12.99 11.13 55.44
C SER A 44 -14.41 11.50 55.90
N PHE A 45 -15.28 11.93 54.98
CA PHE A 45 -16.71 12.15 55.27
C PHE A 45 -17.45 10.82 55.52
N GLU A 46 -17.12 9.76 54.79
CA GLU A 46 -17.64 8.41 55.03
C GLU A 46 -17.33 7.96 56.47
N LEU A 47 -16.07 8.10 56.91
CA LEU A 47 -15.67 7.81 58.30
C LEU A 47 -16.38 8.69 59.34
N ALA A 48 -16.67 9.96 59.02
CA ALA A 48 -17.44 10.82 59.93
C ALA A 48 -18.90 10.36 60.03
N LEU A 49 -19.50 9.93 58.92
CA LEU A 49 -20.87 9.41 58.87
C LEU A 49 -21.02 8.04 59.54
N ASP A 50 -19.97 7.22 59.57
CA ASP A 50 -19.96 5.98 60.36
C ASP A 50 -20.18 6.24 61.86
N GLU A 51 -19.64 7.35 62.38
CA GLU A 51 -19.81 7.77 63.77
C GLU A 51 -21.10 8.57 64.02
N LYS A 52 -21.51 9.42 63.06
CA LYS A 52 -22.74 10.22 63.11
C LYS A 52 -23.52 10.13 61.80
N PRO A 53 -24.33 9.08 61.60
CA PRO A 53 -25.01 8.82 60.32
C PRO A 53 -26.01 9.91 59.89
N ASP A 54 -26.61 10.59 60.87
CA ASP A 54 -27.64 11.60 60.64
C ASP A 54 -27.08 13.04 60.55
N ASP A 55 -25.75 13.21 60.46
CA ASP A 55 -25.13 14.53 60.36
C ASP A 55 -25.44 15.19 59.01
N PRO A 56 -26.18 16.33 58.99
CA PRO A 56 -26.63 16.94 57.73
C PRO A 56 -25.51 17.64 56.95
N GLU A 57 -24.41 18.04 57.61
CA GLU A 57 -23.27 18.67 56.93
C GLU A 57 -22.42 17.60 56.22
N ALA A 58 -22.06 16.54 56.93
CA ALA A 58 -21.26 15.44 56.42
C ALA A 58 -21.98 14.70 55.30
N SER A 59 -23.27 14.38 55.48
CA SER A 59 -24.08 13.68 54.47
C SER A 59 -24.25 14.52 53.20
N GLY A 60 -24.57 15.80 53.34
CA GLY A 60 -24.78 16.70 52.20
C GLY A 60 -23.54 16.89 51.33
N VAL A 61 -22.34 16.95 51.91
CA VAL A 61 -21.08 17.06 51.14
C VAL A 61 -20.65 15.69 50.60
N TYR A 62 -20.82 14.62 51.37
CA TYR A 62 -20.52 13.26 50.92
C TYR A 62 -21.31 12.88 49.66
N GLU A 63 -22.61 13.15 49.64
CA GLU A 63 -23.46 12.90 48.47
C GLU A 63 -22.97 13.66 47.22
N GLN A 64 -22.54 14.92 47.39
CA GLN A 64 -21.96 15.70 46.29
C GLN A 64 -20.68 15.07 45.75
N LEU A 65 -19.82 14.55 46.63
CA LEU A 65 -18.58 13.86 46.23
C LEU A 65 -18.85 12.52 45.52
N VAL A 66 -19.90 11.81 45.92
CA VAL A 66 -20.38 10.60 45.21
C VAL A 66 -20.84 10.96 43.80
N VAL A 67 -21.62 12.04 43.65
CA VAL A 67 -22.04 12.53 42.32
C VAL A 67 -20.83 12.93 41.49
N TYR A 68 -19.87 13.65 42.07
CA TYR A 68 -18.63 14.06 41.40
C TYR A 68 -17.86 12.86 40.83
N GLU A 69 -17.59 11.83 41.66
CA GLU A 69 -16.90 10.61 41.23
C GLU A 69 -17.66 9.87 40.12
N ASN A 70 -19.00 9.80 40.22
CA ASN A 70 -19.81 9.12 39.23
C ASN A 70 -19.79 9.85 37.88
N VAL A 71 -19.84 11.19 37.88
CA VAL A 71 -19.73 12.00 36.66
C VAL A 71 -18.36 11.83 36.01
N GLN A 72 -17.28 11.74 36.80
CA GLN A 72 -15.94 11.42 36.27
C GLN A 72 -15.92 10.09 35.53
N LYS A 73 -16.48 9.03 36.14
CA LYS A 73 -16.57 7.70 35.51
C LYS A 73 -17.42 7.71 34.23
N GLU A 74 -18.51 8.46 34.23
CA GLU A 74 -19.35 8.60 33.03
C GLU A 74 -18.59 9.28 31.89
N ILE A 75 -17.86 10.35 32.17
CA ILE A 75 -16.98 11.01 31.19
C ILE A 75 -15.90 10.05 30.68
N GLU A 76 -15.25 9.29 31.56
CA GLU A 76 -14.24 8.28 31.16
C GLU A 76 -14.82 7.19 30.25
N ASN A 77 -16.09 6.85 30.42
CA ASN A 77 -16.80 5.85 29.61
C ASN A 77 -17.54 6.43 28.39
N GLY A 78 -17.42 7.74 28.14
CA GLY A 78 -18.11 8.42 27.04
C GLY A 78 -19.63 8.57 27.22
N GLN A 79 -20.13 8.46 28.46
CA GLN A 79 -21.53 8.63 28.83
C GLN A 79 -21.85 10.11 29.08
N TRP A 80 -21.70 10.93 28.03
CA TRP A 80 -21.70 12.39 28.14
C TRP A 80 -23.04 12.95 28.61
N ASP A 81 -24.15 12.41 28.10
CA ASP A 81 -25.50 12.89 28.41
C ASP A 81 -25.91 12.52 29.85
N GLU A 82 -25.51 11.33 30.32
CA GLU A 82 -25.71 10.91 31.70
C GLU A 82 -24.91 11.79 32.68
N ALA A 83 -23.65 12.08 32.36
CA ALA A 83 -22.79 12.98 33.12
C ALA A 83 -23.42 14.38 33.26
N LEU A 84 -23.84 14.98 32.15
CA LEU A 84 -24.47 16.31 32.13
C LEU A 84 -25.79 16.32 32.92
N THR A 85 -26.63 15.30 32.74
CA THR A 85 -27.91 15.17 33.43
C THR A 85 -27.74 15.13 34.95
N LYS A 86 -26.72 14.40 35.46
CA LYS A 86 -26.45 14.35 36.91
C LYS A 86 -25.99 15.68 37.47
N VAL A 87 -25.11 16.40 36.76
CA VAL A 87 -24.65 17.72 37.21
C VAL A 87 -25.80 18.73 37.19
N GLU A 88 -26.68 18.68 36.19
CA GLU A 88 -27.89 19.51 36.16
C GLU A 88 -28.85 19.22 37.32
N ALA A 89 -29.08 17.94 37.62
CA ALA A 89 -29.92 17.54 38.76
C ALA A 89 -29.34 18.09 40.08
N LEU A 90 -28.02 18.03 40.24
CA LEU A 90 -27.34 18.58 41.41
C LEU A 90 -27.47 20.11 41.49
N LYS A 91 -27.32 20.82 40.37
CA LYS A 91 -27.53 22.28 40.29
C LYS A 91 -28.96 22.68 40.68
N LYS A 92 -29.97 21.86 40.34
CA LYS A 92 -31.39 22.10 40.69
C LYS A 92 -31.71 21.86 42.16
N ALA A 93 -31.03 20.92 42.83
CA ALA A 93 -31.24 20.61 44.25
C ALA A 93 -30.78 21.72 45.22
N GLN A 94 -30.00 22.69 44.71
CA GLN A 94 -29.40 23.85 45.40
C GLN A 94 -28.40 23.50 46.52
N ASN A 95 -27.46 24.44 46.75
CA ASN A 95 -26.37 24.40 47.75
C ASN A 95 -25.18 23.47 47.44
N ILE A 96 -24.66 23.53 46.21
CA ILE A 96 -23.34 22.96 45.89
C ILE A 96 -22.29 23.65 46.76
N GLU A 97 -21.47 22.85 47.43
CA GLU A 97 -20.37 23.33 48.28
C GLU A 97 -19.40 24.16 47.42
N LYS A 98 -18.92 25.29 47.98
CA LYS A 98 -18.18 26.30 47.22
C LYS A 98 -16.89 25.75 46.61
N SER A 99 -16.17 24.88 47.33
CA SER A 99 -14.95 24.24 46.83
C SER A 99 -15.21 23.23 45.71
N LEU A 100 -16.42 22.66 45.60
CA LEU A 100 -16.80 21.76 44.50
C LEU A 100 -17.33 22.47 43.24
N LYS A 101 -17.82 23.70 43.37
CA LYS A 101 -18.50 24.40 42.27
C LYS A 101 -17.63 24.48 41.00
N GLN A 102 -16.37 24.91 41.14
CA GLN A 102 -15.45 25.03 40.01
C GLN A 102 -15.20 23.66 39.36
N SER A 103 -14.96 22.63 40.17
CA SER A 103 -14.67 21.29 39.66
C SER A 103 -15.87 20.67 38.94
N PHE A 104 -17.10 20.95 39.39
CA PHE A 104 -18.29 20.55 38.63
C PHE A 104 -18.42 21.30 37.30
N ASP A 105 -18.11 22.60 37.25
CA ASP A 105 -18.12 23.36 36.00
C ASP A 105 -17.03 22.86 35.03
N GLU A 106 -15.87 22.43 35.54
CA GLU A 106 -14.84 21.75 34.75
C GLU A 106 -15.33 20.40 34.17
N LEU A 107 -16.03 19.58 34.97
CA LEU A 107 -16.62 18.33 34.48
C LEU A 107 -17.70 18.56 33.41
N VAL A 108 -18.53 19.61 33.55
CA VAL A 108 -19.49 19.99 32.49
C VAL A 108 -18.75 20.32 31.20
N ASN A 109 -17.72 21.17 31.25
CA ASN A 109 -16.94 21.52 30.06
C ASN A 109 -16.27 20.28 29.43
N MET A 110 -15.77 19.36 30.25
CA MET A 110 -15.19 18.10 29.77
C MET A 110 -16.23 17.23 29.05
N ALA A 111 -17.43 17.09 29.62
CA ALA A 111 -18.51 16.31 29.00
C ALA A 111 -19.01 16.96 27.69
N GLU A 112 -19.18 18.29 27.65
CA GLU A 112 -19.55 19.02 26.43
C GLU A 112 -18.50 18.88 25.32
N ASN A 113 -17.22 19.03 25.66
CA ASN A 113 -16.12 18.82 24.72
C ASN A 113 -16.04 17.35 24.27
N GLY A 114 -16.28 16.39 25.17
CA GLY A 114 -16.33 14.96 24.85
C GLY A 114 -17.40 14.65 23.81
N LYS A 115 -18.60 15.22 23.98
CA LYS A 115 -19.72 15.09 23.04
C LYS A 115 -19.40 15.69 21.67
N GLU A 116 -18.76 16.86 21.63
CA GLU A 116 -18.32 17.46 20.37
C GLU A 116 -17.22 16.63 19.68
N ASN A 117 -16.27 16.10 20.46
CA ASN A 117 -15.22 15.23 19.94
C ASN A 117 -15.79 13.92 19.38
N GLU A 118 -16.85 13.36 19.99
CA GLU A 118 -17.57 12.21 19.45
C GLU A 118 -18.17 12.52 18.07
N ARG A 119 -18.81 13.68 17.91
CA ARG A 119 -19.31 14.15 16.60
C ARG A 119 -18.18 14.25 15.57
N VAL A 120 -17.05 14.84 15.95
CA VAL A 120 -15.87 14.97 15.09
C VAL A 120 -15.30 13.61 14.67
N VAL A 121 -15.19 12.66 15.60
CA VAL A 121 -14.70 11.31 15.27
C VAL A 121 -15.68 10.60 14.34
N SER A 122 -16.98 10.71 14.57
CA SER A 122 -18.02 10.15 13.71
C SER A 122 -17.91 10.66 12.26
N GLU A 123 -17.73 11.98 12.06
CA GLU A 123 -17.53 12.58 10.74
C GLU A 123 -16.25 12.09 10.05
N LYS A 124 -15.17 11.90 10.82
CA LYS A 124 -13.92 11.33 10.30
C LYS A 124 -14.08 9.86 9.93
N VAL A 125 -14.84 9.08 10.69
CA VAL A 125 -15.18 7.69 10.36
C VAL A 125 -15.94 7.61 9.03
N GLU A 126 -16.91 8.48 8.79
CA GLU A 126 -17.59 8.56 7.49
C GLU A 126 -16.65 8.96 6.35
N THR A 127 -15.71 9.87 6.62
CA THR A 127 -14.66 10.23 5.65
C THR A 127 -13.77 9.03 5.32
N ILE A 128 -13.37 8.24 6.33
CA ILE A 128 -12.58 7.01 6.15
C ILE A 128 -13.33 6.03 5.24
N LYS A 129 -14.64 5.81 5.46
CA LYS A 129 -15.47 4.95 4.59
C LYS A 129 -15.46 5.42 3.14
N GLY A 130 -15.57 6.73 2.92
CA GLY A 130 -15.47 7.34 1.60
C GLY A 130 -14.11 7.02 0.94
N LEU A 131 -13.01 7.27 1.64
CA LEU A 131 -11.66 6.99 1.15
C LEU A 131 -11.44 5.51 0.83
N VAL A 132 -11.95 4.60 1.67
CA VAL A 132 -11.90 3.15 1.42
C VAL A 132 -12.66 2.79 0.15
N SER A 133 -13.85 3.35 -0.07
CA SER A 133 -14.66 3.12 -1.28
C SER A 133 -13.97 3.61 -2.56
N GLU A 134 -13.20 4.70 -2.46
CA GLU A 134 -12.38 5.26 -3.52
C GLU A 134 -11.03 4.53 -3.68
N LYS A 135 -10.76 3.50 -2.85
CA LYS A 135 -9.48 2.79 -2.77
C LYS A 135 -8.28 3.68 -2.43
N ASN A 136 -8.54 4.83 -1.80
CA ASN A 136 -7.53 5.74 -1.31
C ASN A 136 -7.08 5.31 0.10
N TYR A 137 -6.50 4.12 0.18
CA TYR A 137 -6.19 3.45 1.43
C TYR A 137 -5.12 4.17 2.26
N GLU A 138 -4.13 4.81 1.62
CA GLU A 138 -3.10 5.58 2.33
C GLU A 138 -3.68 6.80 3.05
N ALA A 139 -4.57 7.55 2.40
CA ALA A 139 -5.25 8.68 3.03
C ALA A 139 -6.16 8.22 4.17
N ALA A 140 -6.86 7.09 3.98
CA ALA A 140 -7.69 6.48 5.02
C ALA A 140 -6.85 6.10 6.25
N GLN A 141 -5.72 5.42 6.05
CA GLN A 141 -4.80 5.03 7.12
C GLN A 141 -4.26 6.23 7.88
N LYS A 142 -3.83 7.29 7.14
CA LYS A 142 -3.33 8.52 7.75
C LYS A 142 -4.37 9.16 8.68
N LEU A 143 -5.63 9.23 8.24
CA LEU A 143 -6.70 9.80 9.04
C LEU A 143 -6.97 8.99 10.32
N ILE A 144 -6.89 7.65 10.24
CA ILE A 144 -6.97 6.77 11.41
C ILE A 144 -5.82 7.06 12.40
N ASP A 145 -4.59 7.17 11.90
CA ASP A 145 -3.41 7.42 12.73
C ASP A 145 -3.51 8.80 13.43
N GLU A 146 -3.99 9.83 12.71
CA GLU A 146 -4.25 11.15 13.28
C GLU A 146 -5.28 11.13 14.41
N MET A 147 -6.39 10.38 14.25
CA MET A 147 -7.39 10.23 15.32
C MET A 147 -6.81 9.50 16.53
N LYS A 148 -6.07 8.41 16.28
CA LYS A 148 -5.51 7.55 17.34
C LYS A 148 -4.43 8.25 18.17
N GLN A 149 -3.69 9.18 17.58
CA GLN A 149 -2.64 9.96 18.25
C GLN A 149 -3.16 11.20 18.98
N SER A 150 -4.42 11.59 18.78
CA SER A 150 -5.00 12.79 19.40
C SER A 150 -5.47 12.50 20.83
N GLU A 151 -4.80 13.09 21.82
CA GLU A 151 -5.21 12.96 23.23
C GLU A 151 -6.61 13.54 23.48
N GLN A 152 -6.99 14.60 22.75
CA GLN A 152 -8.32 15.20 22.85
C GLN A 152 -9.42 14.26 22.37
N LEU A 153 -9.15 13.46 21.32
CA LEU A 153 -10.12 12.55 20.73
C LEU A 153 -10.11 11.17 21.39
N LYS A 154 -9.24 10.91 22.35
CA LYS A 154 -8.99 9.56 22.88
C LYS A 154 -10.24 8.81 23.33
N VAL A 155 -11.07 9.43 24.18
CA VAL A 155 -12.29 8.79 24.68
C VAL A 155 -13.31 8.61 23.55
N ALA A 156 -13.51 9.66 22.74
CA ALA A 156 -14.38 9.59 21.56
C ALA A 156 -13.95 8.49 20.58
N TYR A 157 -12.66 8.40 20.25
CA TYR A 157 -12.08 7.37 19.38
C TYR A 157 -12.33 5.96 19.92
N GLN A 158 -12.23 5.76 21.24
CA GLN A 158 -12.48 4.47 21.86
C GLN A 158 -13.92 3.98 21.65
N LEU A 159 -14.90 4.87 21.51
CA LEU A 159 -16.28 4.51 21.19
C LEU A 159 -16.42 3.93 19.76
N PHE A 160 -15.53 4.34 18.83
CA PHE A 160 -15.53 3.91 17.43
C PHE A 160 -14.43 2.88 17.11
N SER A 161 -13.62 2.46 18.09
CA SER A 161 -12.40 1.67 17.82
C SER A 161 -12.70 0.36 17.10
N ASN A 162 -13.79 -0.32 17.46
CA ASN A 162 -14.16 -1.59 16.83
C ASN A 162 -14.46 -1.43 15.33
N GLU A 163 -15.16 -0.35 14.96
CA GLU A 163 -15.49 -0.06 13.55
C GLU A 163 -14.22 0.33 12.78
N VAL A 164 -13.38 1.17 13.39
CA VAL A 164 -12.09 1.59 12.82
C VAL A 164 -11.14 0.41 12.64
N ASP A 165 -11.09 -0.53 13.57
CA ASP A 165 -10.23 -1.72 13.49
C ASP A 165 -10.68 -2.65 12.35
N GLN A 166 -12.00 -2.78 12.13
CA GLN A 166 -12.53 -3.52 10.99
C GLN A 166 -12.10 -2.88 9.67
N MET A 167 -12.22 -1.55 9.54
CA MET A 167 -11.77 -0.82 8.35
C MET A 167 -10.25 -0.90 8.17
N SER A 168 -9.48 -0.86 9.27
CA SER A 168 -8.01 -0.94 9.22
C SER A 168 -7.53 -2.23 8.59
N SER A 169 -8.24 -3.34 8.84
CA SER A 169 -7.93 -4.64 8.22
C SER A 169 -8.16 -4.62 6.71
N GLU A 170 -9.25 -3.99 6.25
CA GLU A 170 -9.53 -3.81 4.82
C GLU A 170 -8.51 -2.88 4.14
N ILE A 171 -8.18 -1.76 4.79
CA ILE A 171 -7.18 -0.78 4.33
C ILE A 171 -5.82 -1.45 4.14
N GLN A 172 -5.35 -2.24 5.12
CA GLN A 172 -4.06 -2.91 5.04
C GLN A 172 -4.02 -3.92 3.88
N SER A 173 -5.09 -4.70 3.71
CA SER A 173 -5.23 -5.63 2.58
C SER A 173 -5.22 -4.89 1.23
N GLY A 174 -5.93 -3.77 1.15
CA GLY A 174 -5.98 -2.91 -0.03
C GLY A 174 -4.62 -2.34 -0.43
N ILE A 175 -3.86 -1.83 0.54
CA ILE A 175 -2.48 -1.32 0.33
C ILE A 175 -1.59 -2.45 -0.21
N GLN A 176 -1.65 -3.65 0.39
CA GLN A 176 -0.86 -4.78 -0.07
C GLN A 176 -1.19 -5.15 -1.53
N GLN A 177 -2.47 -5.22 -1.88
CA GLN A 177 -2.89 -5.54 -3.25
C GLN A 177 -2.44 -4.49 -4.26
N GLN A 178 -2.51 -3.20 -3.90
CA GLN A 178 -2.01 -2.12 -4.77
C GLN A 178 -0.49 -2.23 -4.98
N ALA A 179 0.27 -2.45 -3.91
CA ALA A 179 1.72 -2.62 -4.00
C ALA A 179 2.12 -3.85 -4.83
N GLU A 180 1.39 -4.96 -4.70
CA GLU A 180 1.60 -6.16 -5.53
C GLU A 180 1.28 -5.90 -7.01
N ALA A 181 0.18 -5.20 -7.31
CA ALA A 181 -0.19 -4.84 -8.66
C ALA A 181 0.84 -3.89 -9.32
N GLU A 182 1.32 -2.87 -8.60
CA GLU A 182 2.37 -1.98 -9.07
C GLU A 182 3.67 -2.72 -9.37
N LYS A 183 4.05 -3.66 -8.50
CA LYS A 183 5.22 -4.51 -8.71
C LYS A 183 5.08 -5.38 -9.97
N GLU A 184 3.92 -5.97 -10.20
CA GLU A 184 3.67 -6.75 -11.43
C GLU A 184 3.80 -5.89 -12.69
N VAL A 185 3.27 -4.65 -12.67
CA VAL A 185 3.41 -3.70 -13.79
C VAL A 185 4.88 -3.38 -14.04
N ALA A 186 5.63 -3.03 -12.98
CA ALA A 186 7.06 -2.72 -13.11
C ALA A 186 7.88 -3.89 -13.67
N VAL A 187 7.58 -5.13 -13.26
CA VAL A 187 8.23 -6.33 -13.81
C VAL A 187 7.92 -6.49 -15.30
N ARG A 188 6.66 -6.33 -15.71
CA ARG A 188 6.27 -6.44 -17.13
C ARG A 188 6.94 -5.38 -17.99
N GLU A 189 7.03 -4.15 -17.50
CA GLU A 189 7.73 -3.06 -18.19
C GLU A 189 9.23 -3.33 -18.31
N ALA A 190 9.88 -3.78 -17.24
CA ALA A 190 11.29 -4.15 -17.25
C ALA A 190 11.57 -5.30 -18.24
N GLU A 191 10.72 -6.33 -18.27
CA GLU A 191 10.82 -7.41 -19.24
C GLU A 191 10.63 -6.92 -20.68
N ALA A 192 9.69 -6.00 -20.92
CA ALA A 192 9.47 -5.42 -22.24
C ALA A 192 10.69 -4.62 -22.73
N VAL A 193 11.31 -3.81 -21.86
CA VAL A 193 12.54 -3.07 -22.16
C VAL A 193 13.69 -4.04 -22.46
N LYS A 194 13.87 -5.07 -21.63
CA LYS A 194 14.91 -6.09 -21.84
C LYS A 194 14.73 -6.79 -23.19
N ARG A 195 13.51 -7.26 -23.48
CA ARG A 195 13.19 -7.89 -24.77
C ARG A 195 13.50 -6.96 -25.93
N LYS A 196 13.13 -5.67 -25.84
CA LYS A 196 13.42 -4.67 -26.88
C LYS A 196 14.93 -4.49 -27.11
N ALA A 197 15.73 -4.45 -26.05
CA ALA A 197 17.18 -4.31 -26.17
C ALA A 197 17.85 -5.56 -26.77
N GLU A 198 17.43 -6.77 -26.36
CA GLU A 198 17.91 -8.04 -26.94
C GLU A 198 17.60 -8.12 -28.45
N ASN A 199 16.42 -7.65 -28.80
CA ASN A 199 15.88 -7.57 -30.14
C ASN A 199 16.67 -6.60 -31.05
N GLU A 200 16.89 -5.36 -30.59
CA GLU A 200 17.74 -4.37 -31.29
C GLU A 200 19.18 -4.87 -31.46
N SER A 201 19.76 -5.51 -30.44
CA SER A 201 21.09 -6.12 -30.52
C SER A 201 21.15 -7.22 -31.59
N ARG A 202 20.08 -8.01 -31.73
CA ARG A 202 20.06 -9.10 -32.71
C ARG A 202 19.95 -8.60 -34.15
N LYS A 203 19.19 -7.51 -34.39
CA LYS A 203 19.20 -6.84 -35.71
C LYS A 203 20.60 -6.41 -36.12
N VAL A 204 21.33 -5.77 -35.20
CA VAL A 204 22.72 -5.33 -35.45
C VAL A 204 23.64 -6.51 -35.78
N GLU A 205 23.52 -7.62 -35.05
CA GLU A 205 24.28 -8.85 -35.32
C GLU A 205 24.02 -9.36 -36.75
N TYR A 206 22.76 -9.45 -37.16
CA TYR A 206 22.42 -9.98 -38.48
C TYR A 206 22.77 -9.04 -39.62
N TYR A 207 22.63 -7.72 -39.46
CA TYR A 207 23.18 -6.78 -40.45
C TYR A 207 24.68 -6.94 -40.60
N SER A 208 25.42 -7.07 -39.49
CA SER A 208 26.87 -7.33 -39.56
C SER A 208 27.21 -8.64 -40.27
N LYS A 209 26.41 -9.71 -40.10
CA LYS A 209 26.59 -10.97 -40.85
C LYS A 209 26.34 -10.78 -42.34
N LEU A 210 25.28 -10.06 -42.73
CA LEU A 210 24.98 -9.81 -44.14
C LEU A 210 26.08 -8.95 -44.80
N ASP A 211 26.58 -7.95 -44.11
CA ASP A 211 27.68 -7.12 -44.61
C ASP A 211 28.98 -7.92 -44.75
N GLN A 212 29.26 -8.86 -43.83
CA GLN A 212 30.39 -9.79 -43.96
C GLN A 212 30.26 -10.72 -45.16
N ILE A 213 29.05 -11.20 -45.47
CA ILE A 213 28.80 -12.01 -46.67
C ILE A 213 29.10 -11.18 -47.92
N GLU A 214 28.61 -9.93 -47.99
CA GLU A 214 28.86 -9.02 -49.11
C GLU A 214 30.36 -8.73 -49.28
N MET A 215 31.06 -8.36 -48.21
CA MET A 215 32.51 -8.12 -48.23
C MET A 215 33.29 -9.38 -48.62
N GLY A 216 32.80 -10.54 -48.18
CA GLY A 216 33.37 -11.84 -48.50
C GLY A 216 33.32 -12.17 -49.98
N MET A 217 32.44 -11.55 -50.78
CA MET A 217 32.34 -11.79 -52.23
C MET A 217 33.56 -11.30 -53.03
N ALA A 218 34.45 -10.51 -52.41
CA ALA A 218 35.69 -10.06 -53.04
C ALA A 218 36.59 -11.25 -53.45
N ASP A 219 36.42 -12.42 -52.82
CA ASP A 219 37.14 -13.64 -53.22
C ASP A 219 36.75 -14.17 -54.62
N LEU A 220 35.58 -13.77 -55.13
CA LEU A 220 35.07 -14.10 -56.45
C LEU A 220 35.42 -13.06 -57.51
N GLU A 221 35.90 -11.86 -57.14
CA GLU A 221 36.03 -10.70 -58.04
C GLU A 221 36.90 -10.98 -59.27
N TYR A 222 38.04 -11.67 -59.08
CA TYR A 222 38.92 -12.07 -60.17
C TYR A 222 38.22 -12.93 -61.24
N ILE A 223 37.26 -13.77 -60.83
CA ILE A 223 36.52 -14.65 -61.74
C ILE A 223 35.63 -13.82 -62.68
N TYR A 224 35.08 -12.72 -62.20
CA TYR A 224 34.24 -11.84 -63.03
C TYR A 224 35.05 -11.07 -64.07
N GLU A 225 36.32 -10.77 -63.79
CA GLU A 225 37.19 -10.04 -64.72
C GLU A 225 37.89 -10.93 -65.73
N GLN A 226 38.33 -12.12 -65.33
CA GLN A 226 39.23 -12.97 -66.12
C GLN A 226 38.69 -14.38 -66.38
N GLY A 227 37.57 -14.75 -65.76
CA GLY A 227 37.01 -16.10 -65.82
C GLY A 227 36.25 -16.40 -67.11
N THR A 228 36.16 -17.68 -67.41
CA THR A 228 35.27 -18.22 -68.45
C THR A 228 33.80 -18.15 -68.01
N THR A 229 32.86 -18.24 -68.94
CA THR A 229 31.42 -18.26 -68.61
C THR A 229 31.05 -19.38 -67.61
N VAL A 230 31.76 -20.50 -67.64
CA VAL A 230 31.52 -21.61 -66.70
C VAL A 230 31.95 -21.22 -65.29
N GLU A 231 33.15 -20.63 -65.14
CA GLU A 231 33.68 -20.17 -63.85
C GLU A 231 32.82 -19.03 -63.28
N VAL A 232 32.36 -18.08 -64.12
CA VAL A 232 31.45 -17.02 -63.68
C VAL A 232 30.11 -17.59 -63.19
N ARG A 233 29.57 -18.62 -63.86
CA ARG A 233 28.35 -19.30 -63.40
C ARG A 233 28.56 -19.99 -62.05
N GLU A 234 29.73 -20.58 -61.84
CA GLU A 234 30.10 -21.21 -60.57
C GLU A 234 30.26 -20.17 -59.45
N ALA A 235 30.87 -19.02 -59.74
CA ALA A 235 30.95 -17.88 -58.83
C ALA A 235 29.54 -17.35 -58.45
N GLU A 236 28.63 -17.16 -59.41
CA GLU A 236 27.24 -16.79 -59.11
C GLU A 236 26.51 -17.86 -58.29
N SER A 237 26.81 -19.15 -58.53
CA SER A 237 26.22 -20.25 -57.76
C SER A 237 26.69 -20.25 -56.30
N GLU A 238 27.98 -19.96 -56.08
CA GLU A 238 28.53 -19.80 -54.73
C GLU A 238 27.96 -18.55 -54.04
N ARG A 239 27.88 -17.42 -54.76
CA ARG A 239 27.22 -16.20 -54.27
C ARG A 239 25.78 -16.48 -53.88
N TYR A 240 25.00 -17.15 -54.74
CA TYR A 240 23.61 -17.53 -54.45
C TYR A 240 23.53 -18.43 -53.21
N LYS A 241 24.39 -19.43 -53.10
CA LYS A 241 24.43 -20.34 -51.96
C LYS A 241 24.70 -19.62 -50.64
N ARG A 242 25.70 -18.71 -50.59
CA ARG A 242 26.01 -17.91 -49.39
C ARG A 242 24.80 -17.09 -48.93
N TRP A 243 24.07 -16.50 -49.87
CA TRP A 243 22.84 -15.76 -49.56
C TRP A 243 21.68 -16.67 -49.15
N ASP A 244 21.50 -17.83 -49.78
CA ASP A 244 20.43 -18.77 -49.44
C ASP A 244 20.66 -19.40 -48.06
N ASP A 245 21.90 -19.73 -47.71
CA ASP A 245 22.29 -20.20 -46.37
C ASP A 245 21.94 -19.14 -45.30
N ALA A 246 22.27 -17.87 -45.55
CA ALA A 246 21.90 -16.77 -44.66
C ALA A 246 20.39 -16.55 -44.57
N LEU A 247 19.67 -16.63 -45.69
CA LEU A 247 18.21 -16.53 -45.73
C LEU A 247 17.55 -17.60 -44.86
N ASN A 248 18.02 -18.84 -44.96
CA ASN A 248 17.51 -19.97 -44.20
C ASN A 248 17.83 -19.84 -42.70
N GLU A 249 19.02 -19.34 -42.34
CA GLU A 249 19.37 -19.02 -40.95
C GLU A 249 18.42 -17.96 -40.37
N ILE A 250 18.26 -16.83 -41.06
CA ILE A 250 17.37 -15.72 -40.66
C ILE A 250 15.94 -16.26 -40.50
N TYR A 251 15.42 -16.99 -41.48
CA TYR A 251 14.08 -17.57 -41.40
C TYR A 251 13.94 -18.52 -40.19
N GLY A 252 14.97 -19.30 -39.88
CA GLY A 252 15.04 -20.16 -38.70
C GLY A 252 14.96 -19.39 -37.37
N VAL A 253 15.59 -18.21 -37.30
CA VAL A 253 15.48 -17.31 -36.13
C VAL A 253 14.09 -16.70 -36.04
N LEU A 254 13.54 -16.20 -37.14
CA LEU A 254 12.20 -15.61 -37.18
C LEU A 254 11.12 -16.58 -36.73
N LYS A 255 11.27 -17.88 -37.07
CA LYS A 255 10.38 -18.94 -36.60
C LYS A 255 10.31 -19.06 -35.08
N LYS A 256 11.37 -18.66 -34.36
CA LYS A 256 11.43 -18.68 -32.89
C LYS A 256 10.97 -17.36 -32.26
N GLN A 257 11.13 -16.24 -32.96
CA GLN A 257 10.77 -14.90 -32.44
C GLN A 257 9.31 -14.52 -32.67
N LEU A 258 8.79 -14.84 -33.85
CA LEU A 258 7.51 -14.31 -34.27
C LEU A 258 6.35 -15.04 -33.57
N PRO A 259 5.33 -14.31 -33.11
CA PRO A 259 4.05 -14.91 -32.71
C PRO A 259 3.49 -15.80 -33.83
N SER A 260 2.72 -16.82 -33.44
CA SER A 260 2.22 -17.86 -34.36
C SER A 260 1.48 -17.28 -35.58
N ASN A 261 0.68 -16.23 -35.38
CA ASN A 261 -0.05 -15.55 -36.45
C ASN A 261 0.88 -14.80 -37.43
N GLU A 262 1.86 -14.05 -36.93
CA GLU A 262 2.84 -13.34 -37.75
C GLU A 262 3.72 -14.32 -38.54
N MET A 263 4.14 -15.42 -37.91
CA MET A 263 4.96 -16.44 -38.56
C MET A 263 4.20 -17.18 -39.68
N GLU A 264 2.91 -17.42 -39.52
CA GLU A 264 2.06 -18.01 -40.58
C GLU A 264 1.93 -17.08 -41.79
N GLN A 265 1.80 -15.76 -41.55
CA GLN A 265 1.79 -14.78 -42.63
C GLN A 265 3.14 -14.73 -43.35
N LEU A 266 4.25 -14.70 -42.59
CA LEU A 266 5.59 -14.73 -43.16
C LEU A 266 5.82 -16.00 -44.00
N ARG A 267 5.35 -17.17 -43.56
CA ARG A 267 5.45 -18.42 -44.32
C ARG A 267 4.75 -18.34 -45.67
N LYS A 268 3.55 -17.75 -45.73
CA LYS A 268 2.83 -17.56 -47.00
C LYS A 268 3.57 -16.57 -47.91
N ALA A 269 4.07 -15.47 -47.34
CA ALA A 269 4.87 -14.48 -48.07
C ALA A 269 6.16 -15.11 -48.64
N GLN A 270 6.86 -15.92 -47.84
CA GLN A 270 8.10 -16.57 -48.25
C GLN A 270 7.88 -17.54 -49.42
N ARG A 271 6.80 -18.33 -49.39
CA ARG A 271 6.46 -19.23 -50.51
C ARG A 271 6.18 -18.47 -51.80
N LYS A 272 5.40 -17.37 -51.72
CA LYS A 272 5.14 -16.50 -52.87
C LYS A 272 6.42 -15.85 -53.39
N TRP A 273 7.30 -15.44 -52.48
CA TRP A 273 8.58 -14.85 -52.83
C TRP A 273 9.50 -15.83 -53.56
N ILE A 274 9.53 -17.11 -53.16
CA ILE A 274 10.31 -18.15 -53.88
C ILE A 274 9.82 -18.27 -55.33
N THR A 275 8.50 -18.34 -55.55
CA THR A 275 7.92 -18.35 -56.90
C THR A 275 8.32 -17.10 -57.69
N TYR A 276 8.19 -15.92 -57.10
CA TYR A 276 8.59 -14.65 -57.73
C TYR A 276 10.07 -14.62 -58.11
N ARG A 277 10.96 -15.09 -57.21
CA ARG A 277 12.40 -15.17 -57.46
C ARG A 277 12.71 -16.03 -58.67
N ASP A 278 12.13 -17.23 -58.70
CA ASP A 278 12.42 -18.21 -59.76
C ASP A 278 11.86 -17.74 -61.11
N GLU A 279 10.63 -17.21 -61.15
CA GLU A 279 10.04 -16.60 -62.36
C GLU A 279 10.86 -15.39 -62.86
N SER A 280 11.34 -14.54 -61.95
CA SER A 280 12.17 -13.38 -62.30
C SER A 280 13.54 -13.81 -62.87
N ALA A 281 14.12 -14.87 -62.32
CA ALA A 281 15.36 -15.45 -62.83
C ALA A 281 15.17 -16.06 -64.22
N GLU A 282 14.08 -16.80 -64.47
CA GLU A 282 13.74 -17.33 -65.79
C GLU A 282 13.57 -16.19 -66.81
N SER A 283 12.81 -15.16 -66.45
CA SER A 283 12.58 -14.01 -67.32
C SER A 283 13.86 -13.25 -67.66
N ALA A 284 14.74 -13.03 -66.68
CA ALA A 284 16.03 -12.37 -66.91
C ALA A 284 16.93 -13.21 -67.83
N ALA A 285 16.95 -14.54 -67.65
CA ALA A 285 17.76 -15.45 -68.46
C ALA A 285 17.28 -15.54 -69.92
N ALA A 286 15.98 -15.40 -70.18
CA ALA A 286 15.41 -15.46 -71.53
C ALA A 286 15.99 -14.40 -72.48
N SER A 287 16.47 -13.27 -71.96
CA SER A 287 17.14 -12.23 -72.79
C SER A 287 18.47 -12.70 -73.40
N TYR A 288 19.00 -13.83 -72.93
CA TYR A 288 20.27 -14.43 -73.38
C TYR A 288 20.06 -15.83 -73.98
N GLU A 289 18.82 -16.15 -74.36
CA GLU A 289 18.43 -17.46 -74.88
C GLU A 289 19.32 -17.90 -76.06
N GLY A 290 19.72 -19.18 -76.04
CA GLY A 290 20.64 -19.75 -77.03
C GLY A 290 22.14 -19.53 -76.74
N GLY A 291 22.49 -18.73 -75.72
CA GLY A 291 23.87 -18.53 -75.27
C GLY A 291 24.17 -19.18 -73.90
N SER A 292 25.45 -19.45 -73.62
CA SER A 292 25.90 -19.96 -72.31
C SER A 292 25.65 -18.98 -71.16
N TRP A 293 25.52 -17.68 -71.47
CA TRP A 293 25.29 -16.61 -70.49
C TRP A 293 23.88 -16.64 -69.86
N ALA A 294 22.88 -17.25 -70.50
CA ALA A 294 21.53 -17.39 -69.91
C ALA A 294 21.58 -18.05 -68.53
N SER A 295 22.43 -19.07 -68.36
CA SER A 295 22.62 -19.76 -67.09
C SER A 295 23.31 -18.92 -66.02
N VAL A 296 24.25 -18.04 -66.41
CA VAL A 296 24.88 -17.07 -65.50
C VAL A 296 23.84 -16.06 -65.03
N GLN A 297 23.08 -15.48 -65.97
CA GLN A 297 22.07 -14.49 -65.66
C GLN A 297 20.98 -15.04 -64.74
N TYR A 298 20.55 -16.28 -64.95
CA TYR A 298 19.57 -16.96 -64.10
C TYR A 298 20.01 -16.97 -62.63
N VAL A 299 21.21 -17.52 -62.36
CA VAL A 299 21.72 -17.68 -61.00
C VAL A 299 22.06 -16.31 -60.38
N SER A 300 22.54 -15.36 -61.19
CA SER A 300 22.81 -13.99 -60.73
C SER A 300 21.55 -13.29 -60.21
N THR A 301 20.44 -13.43 -60.93
CA THR A 301 19.14 -12.90 -60.48
C THR A 301 18.66 -13.60 -59.19
N GLN A 302 18.85 -14.92 -59.07
CA GLN A 302 18.52 -15.64 -57.84
C GLN A 302 19.34 -15.14 -56.65
N ALA A 303 20.66 -14.94 -56.83
CA ALA A 303 21.55 -14.42 -55.80
C ALA A 303 21.13 -13.03 -55.34
N GLU A 304 20.86 -12.11 -56.29
CA GLU A 304 20.49 -10.73 -55.97
C GLU A 304 19.16 -10.64 -55.22
N LEU A 305 18.13 -11.33 -55.70
CA LEU A 305 16.83 -11.32 -55.02
C LEU A 305 16.91 -11.97 -53.63
N THR A 306 17.73 -13.01 -53.47
CA THR A 306 17.96 -13.67 -52.17
C THR A 306 18.67 -12.75 -51.19
N LYS A 307 19.69 -12.01 -51.65
CA LYS A 307 20.34 -10.96 -50.85
C LYS A 307 19.31 -9.92 -50.36
N GLN A 308 18.54 -9.34 -51.28
CA GLN A 308 17.52 -8.34 -50.93
C GLN A 308 16.52 -8.89 -49.91
N ARG A 309 16.12 -10.14 -50.07
CA ARG A 309 15.21 -10.80 -49.13
C ARG A 309 15.82 -10.99 -47.75
N CYS A 310 17.11 -11.30 -47.64
CA CYS A 310 17.79 -11.38 -46.35
C CYS A 310 17.69 -10.06 -45.57
N TYR A 311 18.02 -8.94 -46.21
CA TYR A 311 17.90 -7.60 -45.61
C TYR A 311 16.44 -7.28 -45.25
N GLU A 312 15.49 -7.58 -46.13
CA GLU A 312 14.06 -7.38 -45.85
C GLU A 312 13.59 -8.17 -44.62
N LEU A 313 14.03 -9.44 -44.49
CA LEU A 313 13.66 -10.28 -43.36
C LEU A 313 14.21 -9.75 -42.03
N VAL A 314 15.46 -9.28 -42.02
CA VAL A 314 16.07 -8.67 -40.84
C VAL A 314 15.37 -7.36 -40.49
N ASP A 315 15.16 -6.48 -41.46
CA ASP A 315 14.57 -5.16 -41.22
C ASP A 315 13.15 -5.24 -40.67
N ARG A 316 12.30 -6.02 -41.35
CA ARG A 316 10.85 -6.01 -41.11
C ARG A 316 10.40 -6.97 -40.03
N TYR A 317 11.09 -8.10 -39.85
CA TYR A 317 10.59 -9.20 -39.05
C TYR A 317 11.46 -9.57 -37.87
N MET A 318 12.78 -9.33 -37.94
CA MET A 318 13.62 -9.58 -36.78
C MET A 318 13.18 -8.61 -35.72
N LYS A 319 12.73 -9.13 -34.58
CA LYS A 319 12.42 -8.28 -33.46
C LYS A 319 13.74 -8.04 -32.79
#